data_AF-A0AAD7FUU9-F1
#
_entry.id   AF-A0AAD7FUU9-F1
#
_cell.length_a   1.000
_cell.length_b   1.000
_cell.length_c   1.000
_cell.angle_alpha   90.00
_cell.angle_beta   90.00
_cell.angle_gamma   90.00
#
_symmetry.space_group_name_H-M   'P 1'
#
loop_
_entity.id
_entity.type
_entity.pdbx_description
1 polymer ?
#
loop_
_entity_poly.entity_id
_entity_poly.type
_entity_poly.pdbx_seq_one_letter_code
_entity_poly.pdbx_strand_id
1 'polypeptide(L)'
;MTGIRIIPYHGPPTPLAEKARRFISTSITSPASAIILQGAPYCYNNMDEVVQTSLPGQPSSSASKEAPTSALQASYAALEDRSHRLRQDVVSENQELKQTGRIYGRHYKAYVEWFDEFEAGRVKADPSYAPIPALPITVAKVTTFLDYEMTRPKKSKLAEGADSMSTCGHEHAKQVVSALEHYRFDTQHLYPNDPLAQRFRRRSLSVSRSLMP
;
A
#
# COMPACT_ATOMS: atom_id res chain seq x y z
N MET A 1 1.67 34.72 -48.94
CA MET A 1 1.59 33.24 -48.88
C MET A 1 3.00 32.73 -48.60
N THR A 2 3.27 32.31 -47.36
CA THR A 2 4.59 31.79 -46.97
C THR A 2 4.34 30.50 -46.21
N GLY A 3 4.57 29.36 -46.88
CA GLY A 3 4.33 28.03 -46.33
C GLY A 3 5.46 27.60 -45.41
N ILE A 4 5.12 27.21 -44.18
CA ILE A 4 6.06 26.61 -43.22
C ILE A 4 6.25 25.15 -43.61
N ARG A 5 7.46 24.78 -44.03
CA ARG A 5 7.88 23.39 -44.22
C ARG A 5 8.29 22.79 -42.87
N ILE A 6 7.56 21.78 -42.40
CA ILE A 6 7.94 20.96 -41.26
C ILE A 6 8.93 19.91 -41.76
N ILE A 7 10.18 19.96 -41.27
CA ILE A 7 11.18 18.91 -41.50
C ILE A 7 11.03 17.90 -40.36
N PRO A 8 10.75 16.60 -40.65
CA PRO A 8 10.70 15.59 -39.61
C PRO A 8 12.11 15.30 -39.08
N TYR A 9 12.27 15.48 -37.77
CA TYR A 9 13.52 15.21 -37.04
C TYR A 9 13.68 13.69 -36.84
N HIS A 10 14.60 13.07 -37.59
CA HIS A 10 15.05 11.70 -37.34
C HIS A 10 16.21 11.72 -36.34
N GLY A 11 15.88 11.84 -35.06
CA GLY A 11 16.83 11.59 -33.97
C GLY A 11 17.00 10.09 -33.70
N PRO A 12 18.11 9.66 -33.08
CA PRO A 12 18.29 8.27 -32.66
C PRO A 12 17.17 7.87 -31.68
N PRO A 13 16.71 6.60 -31.72
CA PRO A 13 15.59 6.15 -30.90
C PRO A 13 15.91 6.35 -29.43
N THR A 14 15.01 7.02 -28.71
CA THR A 14 15.16 7.20 -27.27
C THR A 14 15.08 5.84 -26.57
N PRO A 15 15.75 5.66 -25.42
CA PRO A 15 15.69 4.42 -24.63
C PRO A 15 14.25 4.00 -24.28
N LEU A 16 13.33 4.96 -24.24
CA LEU A 16 11.91 4.77 -24.02
C LEU A 16 11.19 4.13 -25.23
N ALA A 17 11.56 4.51 -26.45
CA ALA A 17 11.03 3.93 -27.69
C ALA A 17 11.53 2.49 -27.91
N GLU A 18 12.75 2.18 -27.45
CA GLU A 18 13.31 0.83 -27.54
C GLU A 18 12.63 -0.16 -26.56
N LYS A 19 12.23 0.31 -25.37
CA LYS A 19 11.51 -0.49 -24.37
C LYS A 19 10.08 -0.84 -24.82
N ALA A 20 9.41 0.05 -25.56
CA ALA A 20 8.08 -0.21 -26.11
C ALA A 20 8.07 -1.29 -27.20
N ARG A 21 9.15 -1.43 -27.98
CA ARG A 21 9.27 -2.47 -29.03
C ARG A 21 9.46 -3.87 -28.46
N ARG A 22 10.10 -4.00 -27.29
CA ARG A 22 10.32 -5.31 -26.64
C ARG A 22 9.04 -5.91 -26.06
N PHE A 23 8.04 -5.08 -25.73
CA PHE A 23 6.77 -5.56 -25.18
C PHE A 23 5.84 -6.19 -26.23
N ILE A 24 6.03 -5.89 -27.51
CA ILE A 24 5.16 -6.38 -28.60
C ILE A 24 5.74 -7.64 -29.28
N SER A 25 7.03 -7.95 -29.08
CA SER A 25 7.73 -9.01 -29.85
C SER A 25 8.00 -10.30 -29.07
N THR A 26 7.67 -10.41 -27.79
CA THR A 26 7.88 -11.64 -27.02
C THR A 26 6.57 -12.33 -26.69
N SER A 27 6.40 -13.50 -27.31
CA SER A 27 5.56 -14.65 -26.93
C SER A 27 4.06 -14.60 -27.22
N ILE A 28 3.72 -14.70 -28.51
CA ILE A 28 2.90 -15.82 -28.99
C ILE A 28 3.88 -16.91 -29.42
N THR A 29 4.03 -17.98 -28.64
CA THR A 29 4.47 -19.29 -29.12
C THR A 29 3.90 -20.33 -28.17
N SER A 30 2.83 -20.95 -28.65
CA SER A 30 2.22 -22.19 -28.15
C SER A 30 3.26 -23.31 -28.07
N PRO A 31 3.16 -24.17 -27.06
CA PRO A 31 3.04 -25.59 -27.38
C PRO A 31 1.72 -26.18 -26.88
N ALA A 32 1.11 -26.94 -27.79
CA ALA A 32 -0.10 -27.71 -27.58
C ALA A 32 0.03 -28.65 -26.37
N SER A 33 -0.94 -28.57 -25.47
CA SER A 33 -1.35 -29.66 -24.60
C SER A 33 -2.87 -29.62 -24.55
N ALA A 34 -3.48 -30.55 -25.28
CA ALA A 34 -4.92 -30.75 -25.29
C ALA A 34 -5.36 -31.22 -23.91
N ILE A 35 -5.99 -30.32 -23.16
CA ILE A 35 -6.94 -30.70 -22.11
C ILE A 35 -8.31 -30.24 -22.63
N ILE A 36 -9.07 -31.21 -23.12
CA ILE A 36 -10.49 -31.04 -23.43
C ILE A 36 -11.19 -30.82 -22.08
N LEU A 37 -11.40 -29.57 -21.70
CA LEU A 37 -12.37 -29.22 -20.67
C LEU A 37 -13.73 -29.06 -21.36
N GLN A 38 -14.47 -30.17 -21.42
CA GLN A 38 -15.92 -30.11 -21.59
C GLN A 38 -16.51 -29.41 -20.37
N GLY A 39 -17.27 -28.33 -20.60
CA GLY A 39 -18.24 -27.79 -19.64
C GLY A 39 -17.80 -26.55 -18.86
N ALA A 40 -17.79 -25.40 -19.52
CA ALA A 40 -17.91 -24.11 -18.85
C ALA A 40 -18.87 -23.21 -19.65
N PRO A 41 -20.16 -23.07 -19.23
CA PRO A 41 -21.13 -22.27 -19.96
C PRO A 41 -21.20 -20.87 -19.36
N TYR A 42 -20.18 -20.03 -19.57
CA TYR A 42 -20.32 -18.59 -19.31
C TYR A 42 -19.53 -17.80 -20.36
N CYS A 43 -20.10 -17.68 -21.55
CA CYS A 43 -19.81 -16.58 -22.46
C CYS A 43 -20.64 -15.38 -22.04
N TYR A 44 -19.99 -14.30 -21.59
CA TYR A 44 -20.62 -13.00 -21.41
C TYR A 44 -20.89 -12.41 -22.81
N ASN A 45 -22.14 -12.44 -23.25
CA ASN A 45 -22.60 -11.60 -24.33
C ASN A 45 -23.28 -10.36 -23.76
N ASN A 46 -22.90 -9.21 -24.33
CA ASN A 46 -23.45 -7.89 -24.10
C ASN A 46 -24.98 -7.87 -24.29
N MET A 47 -25.63 -7.23 -23.32
CA MET A 47 -26.83 -6.38 -23.40
C MET A 47 -28.11 -6.93 -24.06
N ASP A 48 -29.15 -6.96 -23.21
CA ASP A 48 -30.58 -6.87 -23.51
C ASP A 48 -31.27 -8.03 -24.25
N GLU A 49 -31.47 -9.14 -23.55
CA GLU A 49 -32.77 -9.84 -23.54
C GLU A 49 -32.84 -10.86 -22.38
N VAL A 50 -33.78 -10.65 -21.43
CA VAL A 50 -34.05 -11.61 -20.35
C VAL A 50 -34.99 -12.68 -20.88
N VAL A 51 -34.44 -13.80 -21.34
CA VAL A 51 -35.22 -15.03 -21.54
C VAL A 51 -35.02 -15.93 -20.32
N GLN A 52 -36.01 -15.92 -19.41
CA GLN A 52 -36.11 -16.90 -18.33
C GLN A 52 -36.38 -18.28 -18.93
N THR A 53 -35.36 -19.13 -18.99
CA THR A 53 -35.51 -20.56 -19.19
C THR A 53 -35.45 -21.25 -17.83
N SER A 54 -36.60 -21.74 -17.36
CA SER A 54 -36.70 -22.59 -16.19
C SER A 54 -36.18 -24.00 -16.51
N LEU A 55 -35.18 -24.47 -15.76
CA LEU A 55 -34.76 -25.87 -15.74
C LEU A 55 -35.13 -26.53 -14.39
N PRO A 56 -35.47 -27.82 -14.40
CA PRO A 56 -36.21 -28.48 -13.33
C PRO A 56 -35.32 -29.03 -12.21
N GLY A 57 -35.83 -28.92 -10.98
CA GLY A 57 -35.70 -29.89 -9.89
C GLY A 57 -34.30 -30.39 -9.52
N GLN A 58 -33.62 -29.68 -8.61
CA GLN A 58 -32.51 -30.25 -7.86
C GLN A 58 -33.03 -30.83 -6.53
N PRO A 59 -32.75 -32.12 -6.22
CA PRO A 59 -33.12 -32.72 -4.94
C PRO A 59 -32.34 -32.09 -3.79
N SER A 60 -33.05 -31.86 -2.69
CA SER A 60 -32.57 -31.36 -1.42
C SER A 60 -31.47 -32.27 -0.86
N SER A 61 -30.21 -31.96 -1.18
CA SER A 61 -29.07 -32.50 -0.44
C SER A 61 -28.84 -31.61 0.77
N SER A 62 -29.27 -32.10 1.93
CA SER A 62 -28.89 -31.61 3.24
C SER A 62 -27.39 -31.82 3.44
N ALA A 63 -26.58 -30.91 2.90
CA ALA A 63 -25.15 -30.85 3.20
C ALA A 63 -24.99 -30.25 4.60
N SER A 64 -24.53 -31.11 5.50
CA SER A 64 -24.01 -30.78 6.82
C SER A 64 -23.05 -29.58 6.75
N LYS A 65 -23.30 -28.57 7.59
CA LYS A 65 -22.36 -27.47 7.87
C LYS A 65 -21.18 -28.03 8.68
N GLU A 66 -20.26 -28.73 8.05
CA GLU A 66 -18.94 -28.96 8.65
C GLU A 66 -18.04 -27.76 8.34
N ALA A 67 -17.59 -27.12 9.42
CA ALA A 67 -16.78 -25.92 9.39
C ALA A 67 -15.40 -26.23 8.77
N PRO A 68 -15.04 -25.64 7.60
CA PRO A 68 -13.70 -25.80 7.06
C PRO A 68 -12.80 -24.75 7.72
N THR A 69 -12.56 -24.81 9.04
CA THR A 69 -12.12 -23.59 9.74
C THR A 69 -10.61 -23.46 9.92
N SER A 70 -9.82 -24.52 10.05
CA SER A 70 -8.39 -24.36 10.37
C SER A 70 -7.45 -24.40 9.15
N ALA A 71 -7.47 -25.47 8.35
CA ALA A 71 -6.55 -25.63 7.22
C ALA A 71 -6.81 -24.62 6.08
N LEU A 72 -8.09 -24.33 5.82
CA LEU A 72 -8.51 -23.32 4.85
C LEU A 72 -8.16 -21.91 5.34
N GLN A 73 -8.32 -21.59 6.62
CA GLN A 73 -7.89 -20.32 7.19
C GLN A 73 -6.37 -20.13 7.12
N ALA A 74 -5.58 -21.19 7.37
CA ALA A 74 -4.13 -21.15 7.21
C ALA A 74 -3.72 -20.89 5.75
N SER A 75 -4.42 -21.51 4.80
CA SER A 75 -4.21 -21.28 3.36
C SER A 75 -4.51 -19.82 2.96
N TYR A 76 -5.60 -19.24 3.49
CA TYR A 76 -5.93 -17.83 3.27
C TYR A 76 -4.90 -16.89 3.90
N ALA A 77 -4.42 -17.15 5.11
CA ALA A 77 -3.39 -16.34 5.75
C ALA A 77 -2.09 -16.34 4.93
N ALA A 78 -1.67 -17.52 4.43
CA ALA A 78 -0.49 -17.64 3.57
C ALA A 78 -0.65 -16.90 2.23
N LEU A 79 -1.86 -16.91 1.66
CA LEU A 79 -2.18 -16.13 0.45
C LEU A 79 -2.10 -14.62 0.71
N GLU A 80 -2.68 -14.16 1.83
CA GLU A 80 -2.67 -12.75 2.23
C GLU A 80 -1.22 -12.27 2.43
N ASP A 81 -0.40 -13.01 3.18
CA ASP A 81 1.03 -12.73 3.38
C ASP A 81 1.79 -12.64 2.06
N ARG A 82 1.55 -13.58 1.14
CA ARG A 82 2.17 -13.55 -0.19
C ARG A 82 1.74 -12.32 -0.98
N SER A 83 0.47 -11.95 -0.91
CA SER A 83 -0.05 -10.76 -1.59
C SER A 83 0.60 -9.47 -1.05
N HIS A 84 0.83 -9.40 0.26
CA HIS A 84 1.51 -8.28 0.90
C HIS A 84 2.97 -8.19 0.48
N ARG A 85 3.70 -9.32 0.44
CA ARG A 85 5.09 -9.35 -0.04
C ARG A 85 5.21 -8.88 -1.50
N LEU A 86 4.37 -9.43 -2.39
CA LEU A 86 4.36 -9.00 -3.80
C LEU A 86 4.08 -7.51 -3.94
N ARG A 87 3.13 -6.98 -3.16
CA ARG A 87 2.87 -5.54 -3.13
C ARG A 87 4.08 -4.75 -2.65
N GLN A 88 4.75 -5.20 -1.58
CA GLN A 88 5.96 -4.56 -1.06
C GLN A 88 7.07 -4.54 -2.10
N ASP A 89 7.29 -5.64 -2.83
CA ASP A 89 8.30 -5.73 -3.89
C ASP A 89 8.03 -4.74 -5.03
N VAL A 90 6.78 -4.63 -5.48
CA VAL A 90 6.40 -3.66 -6.51
C VAL A 90 6.57 -2.22 -6.01
N VAL A 91 6.21 -1.96 -4.75
CA VAL A 91 6.35 -0.62 -4.14
C VAL A 91 7.83 -0.27 -3.98
N SER A 92 8.66 -1.19 -3.48
CA SER A 92 10.10 -0.97 -3.29
C SER A 92 10.80 -0.72 -4.61
N GLU A 93 10.54 -1.52 -5.66
CA GLU A 93 11.10 -1.31 -7.00
C GLU A 93 10.75 0.08 -7.55
N ASN A 94 9.51 0.51 -7.37
CA ASN A 94 9.07 1.84 -7.78
C ASN A 94 9.68 2.98 -6.94
N GLN A 95 10.05 2.71 -5.69
CA GLN A 95 10.58 3.69 -4.74
C GLN A 95 12.10 3.82 -4.80
N GLU A 96 12.84 2.75 -5.07
CA GLU A 96 14.29 2.78 -5.26
C GLU A 96 14.68 3.70 -6.43
N LEU A 97 13.82 3.77 -7.44
CA LEU A 97 14.00 4.66 -8.59
C LEU A 97 13.64 6.12 -8.30
N LYS A 98 13.01 6.43 -7.15
CA LYS A 98 12.44 7.75 -6.84
C LYS A 98 13.05 8.34 -5.57
N GLN A 99 13.27 9.66 -5.57
CA GLN A 99 13.73 10.38 -4.39
C GLN A 99 12.78 10.20 -3.18
N THR A 100 11.50 9.93 -3.42
CA THR A 100 10.47 9.66 -2.40
C THR A 100 10.83 8.49 -1.49
N GLY A 101 11.34 7.37 -2.02
CA GLY A 101 11.69 6.20 -1.19
C GLY A 101 12.76 6.54 -0.17
N ARG A 102 13.80 7.26 -0.62
CA ARG A 102 14.89 7.73 0.24
C ARG A 102 14.42 8.73 1.31
N ILE A 103 13.51 9.64 0.95
CA ILE A 103 12.94 10.61 1.89
C ILE A 103 12.08 9.90 2.94
N TYR A 104 11.22 8.97 2.52
CA TYR A 104 10.33 8.24 3.43
C TYR A 104 11.13 7.37 4.40
N GLY A 105 12.13 6.63 3.91
CA GLY A 105 13.01 5.83 4.76
C GLY A 105 13.77 6.67 5.78
N ARG A 106 14.16 7.90 5.43
CA ARG A 106 14.79 8.83 6.37
C ARG A 106 13.84 9.23 7.50
N HIS A 107 12.59 9.59 7.18
CA HIS A 107 11.61 9.98 8.21
C HIS A 107 11.23 8.81 9.11
N TYR A 108 11.08 7.60 8.55
CA TYR A 108 10.82 6.39 9.31
C TYR A 108 11.96 6.08 10.29
N LYS A 109 13.21 6.09 9.80
CA LYS A 109 14.39 5.85 10.63
C LYS A 109 14.48 6.88 11.76
N ALA A 110 14.29 8.16 11.45
CA ALA A 110 14.30 9.23 12.45
C ALA A 110 13.21 9.05 13.53
N TYR A 111 12.01 8.60 13.14
CA TYR A 111 10.93 8.28 14.07
C TYR A 111 11.30 7.13 15.01
N VAL A 112 11.82 6.02 14.48
CA VAL A 112 12.18 4.84 15.30
C VAL A 112 13.29 5.19 16.28
N GLU A 113 14.37 5.81 15.80
CA GLU A 113 15.49 6.23 16.65
C GLU A 113 15.03 7.18 17.76
N TRP A 114 14.21 8.17 17.42
CA TRP A 114 13.66 9.10 18.41
C TRP A 114 12.75 8.40 19.43
N PHE A 115 11.90 7.47 18.99
CA PHE A 115 10.94 6.82 19.88
C PHE A 115 11.65 5.94 20.92
N ASP A 116 12.70 5.23 20.49
CA ASP A 116 13.54 4.43 21.38
C ASP A 116 14.24 5.31 22.43
N GLU A 117 14.77 6.47 22.03
CA GLU A 117 15.36 7.45 22.94
C GLU A 117 14.32 8.05 23.91
N PHE A 118 13.13 8.37 23.40
CA PHE A 118 12.02 8.94 24.17
C PHE A 118 11.57 7.98 25.28
N GLU A 119 11.35 6.70 24.95
CA GLU A 119 10.95 5.68 25.92
C GLU A 119 12.08 5.34 26.90
N ALA A 120 13.34 5.30 26.45
CA ALA A 120 14.48 5.14 27.34
C ALA A 120 14.57 6.27 28.39
N GLY A 121 14.25 7.51 27.99
CA GLY A 121 14.14 8.64 28.90
C GLY A 121 13.06 8.45 29.97
N ARG A 122 11.91 7.87 29.61
CA ARG A 122 10.81 7.58 30.53
C ARG A 122 11.15 6.47 31.52
N VAL A 123 11.75 5.38 31.06
CA VAL A 123 12.21 4.29 31.94
C VAL A 123 13.29 4.80 32.91
N LYS A 124 14.15 5.71 32.48
CA LYS A 124 15.15 6.34 33.36
C LYS A 124 14.50 7.23 34.43
N ALA A 125 13.44 7.94 34.09
CA ALA A 125 12.71 8.81 35.02
C ALA A 125 11.83 8.00 36.00
N ASP A 126 11.23 6.91 35.52
CA ASP A 126 10.40 6.00 36.29
C ASP A 126 10.76 4.54 35.95
N PRO A 127 11.58 3.87 36.78
CA PRO A 127 11.97 2.47 36.55
C PRO A 127 10.81 1.47 36.62
N SER A 128 9.65 1.87 37.15
CA SER A 128 8.45 1.02 37.17
C SER A 128 7.65 1.08 35.86
N TYR A 129 7.99 2.04 34.98
CA TYR A 129 7.37 2.21 33.69
C TYR A 129 7.80 1.11 32.70
N ALA A 130 6.82 0.44 32.09
CA ALA A 130 7.07 -0.52 31.03
C ALA A 130 7.24 0.20 29.67
N PRO A 131 8.39 0.06 28.99
CA PRO A 131 8.63 0.73 27.71
C PRO A 131 7.71 0.17 26.62
N ILE A 132 7.24 1.07 25.76
CA ILE A 132 6.37 0.74 24.63
C ILE A 132 7.25 0.61 23.37
N PRO A 133 7.05 -0.39 22.50
CA PRO A 133 7.77 -0.47 21.23
C PRO A 133 7.34 0.64 20.25
N ALA A 134 8.25 1.07 19.37
CA ALA A 134 7.96 2.08 18.34
C ALA A 134 6.85 1.63 17.35
N LEU A 135 6.75 0.33 17.10
CA LEU A 135 5.72 -0.29 16.27
C LEU A 135 4.60 -0.93 17.13
N PRO A 136 3.36 -0.98 16.64
CA PRO A 136 2.87 -0.36 15.41
C PRO A 136 2.87 1.18 15.50
N ILE A 137 2.92 1.83 14.34
CA ILE A 137 2.83 3.30 14.22
C ILE A 137 1.37 3.70 14.49
N THR A 138 1.14 4.37 15.61
CA THR A 138 -0.19 4.89 15.98
C THR A 138 -0.23 6.41 15.90
N VAL A 139 -1.44 6.98 15.80
CA VAL A 139 -1.61 8.43 15.73
C VAL A 139 -0.99 9.12 16.95
N ALA A 140 -1.18 8.56 18.15
CA ALA A 140 -0.63 9.12 19.38
C ALA A 140 0.90 9.23 19.35
N LYS A 141 1.60 8.16 18.94
CA LYS A 141 3.07 8.17 18.82
C LYS A 141 3.55 9.20 17.79
N VAL A 142 2.85 9.29 16.65
CA VAL A 142 3.18 10.26 15.60
C VAL A 142 2.95 11.69 16.06
N THR A 143 1.87 11.97 16.80
CA THR A 143 1.62 13.33 17.32
C THR A 143 2.70 13.78 18.29
N THR A 144 3.16 12.89 19.18
CA THR A 144 4.27 13.21 20.09
C THR A 144 5.58 13.41 19.33
N PHE A 145 5.83 12.61 18.30
CA PHE A 145 7.01 12.79 17.44
C PHE A 145 7.00 14.13 16.70
N LEU A 146 5.84 14.54 16.17
CA LEU A 146 5.71 15.81 15.48
C LEU A 146 5.92 16.99 16.42
N ASP A 147 5.41 16.92 17.65
CA ASP A 147 5.66 17.96 18.67
C ASP A 147 7.16 18.12 18.97
N TYR A 148 7.88 17.00 19.09
CA TYR A 148 9.34 17.00 19.19
C TYR A 148 10.01 17.60 17.95
N GLU A 149 9.63 17.19 16.74
CA GLU A 149 10.22 17.70 15.51
C GLU A 149 10.00 19.22 15.34
N MET A 150 8.86 19.74 15.80
CA MET A 150 8.53 21.17 15.78
C MET A 150 9.38 21.98 16.76
N THR A 151 9.64 21.44 17.94
CA THR A 151 10.39 22.13 19.00
C THR A 151 11.90 22.00 18.86
N ARG A 152 12.38 21.02 18.07
CA ARG A 152 13.81 20.77 17.90
C ARG A 152 14.52 21.88 17.13
N PRO A 153 15.66 22.41 17.62
CA PRO A 153 16.42 23.41 16.90
C PRO A 153 16.99 22.83 15.59
N LYS A 154 16.85 23.59 14.49
CA LYS A 154 17.38 23.19 13.20
C LYS A 154 18.89 23.40 13.20
N LYS A 155 19.66 22.30 13.09
CA LYS A 155 21.11 22.36 12.87
C LYS A 155 21.40 23.08 11.55
N SER A 156 21.73 24.37 11.61
CA SER A 156 22.16 25.12 10.44
C SER A 156 23.63 24.78 10.15
N LYS A 157 23.98 24.49 8.89
CA LYS A 157 25.38 24.24 8.49
C LYS A 157 26.20 25.52 8.34
N LEU A 158 25.55 26.69 8.44
CA LEU A 158 26.12 27.98 8.03
C LEU A 158 26.55 28.86 9.21
N ALA A 159 26.11 28.55 10.42
CA ALA A 159 26.47 29.31 11.60
C ALA A 159 26.83 28.36 12.74
N GLU A 160 28.14 28.14 12.89
CA GLU A 160 28.73 27.59 14.11
C GLU A 160 28.33 28.50 15.27
N GLY A 161 27.23 28.17 15.96
CA GLY A 161 26.73 28.88 17.13
C GLY A 161 25.43 29.69 16.97
N ALA A 162 24.77 29.71 15.81
CA ALA A 162 23.43 30.30 15.71
C ALA A 162 22.36 29.21 15.63
N ASP A 163 21.69 28.97 16.76
CA ASP A 163 20.44 28.23 16.82
C ASP A 163 19.41 28.97 15.97
N SER A 164 19.21 28.48 14.74
CA SER A 164 18.11 28.96 13.93
C SER A 164 16.83 28.50 14.61
N MET A 165 16.14 29.40 15.31
CA MET A 165 14.80 29.18 15.88
C MET A 165 13.73 28.95 14.80
N SER A 166 14.12 28.66 13.56
CA SER A 166 13.19 28.24 12.52
C SER A 166 12.65 26.86 12.86
N THR A 167 11.45 26.86 13.44
CA THR A 167 10.55 25.70 13.58
C THR A 167 10.48 24.96 12.24
N CYS A 168 10.37 23.63 12.26
CA CYS A 168 10.17 22.90 11.01
C CYS A 168 8.84 23.33 10.35
N GLY A 169 8.89 23.56 9.05
CA GLY A 169 7.74 24.10 8.32
C GLY A 169 6.61 23.09 8.18
N HIS A 170 5.40 23.58 7.94
CA HIS A 170 4.19 22.77 7.67
C HIS A 170 4.41 21.66 6.62
N GLU A 171 5.21 21.96 5.58
CA GLU A 171 5.53 20.98 4.53
C GLU A 171 6.38 19.81 5.04
N HIS A 172 7.28 20.04 6.00
CA HIS A 172 8.04 18.95 6.64
C HIS A 172 7.11 18.05 7.45
N ALA A 173 6.16 18.63 8.20
CA ALA A 173 5.16 17.86 8.94
C ALA A 173 4.35 16.94 8.01
N LYS A 174 3.89 17.47 6.87
CA LYS A 174 3.17 16.68 5.85
C LYS A 174 4.01 15.55 5.30
N GLN A 175 5.29 15.79 5.03
CA GLN A 175 6.20 14.76 4.52
C GLN A 175 6.43 13.65 5.55
N VAL A 176 6.64 14.02 6.81
CA VAL A 176 6.78 13.08 7.93
C VAL A 176 5.51 12.23 8.07
N VAL A 177 4.33 12.86 8.12
CA VAL A 177 3.05 12.14 8.23
C VAL A 177 2.85 11.20 7.04
N SER A 178 3.07 11.68 5.81
CA SER A 178 2.90 10.87 4.60
C SER A 178 3.83 9.65 4.59
N ALA A 179 5.09 9.83 5.02
CA ALA A 179 6.05 8.74 5.15
C ALA A 179 5.60 7.73 6.21
N LEU A 180 5.25 8.18 7.42
CA LEU A 180 4.85 7.27 8.50
C LEU A 180 3.53 6.55 8.23
N GLU A 181 2.57 7.21 7.55
CA GLU A 181 1.35 6.55 7.10
C GLU A 181 1.61 5.49 6.03
N HIS A 182 2.56 5.73 5.12
CA HIS A 182 2.99 4.74 4.14
C HIS A 182 3.53 3.49 4.84
N TYR A 183 4.45 3.65 5.80
CA TYR A 183 4.97 2.53 6.58
C TYR A 183 3.89 1.82 7.41
N ARG A 184 3.00 2.57 8.08
CA ARG A 184 1.88 1.98 8.82
C ARG A 184 1.04 1.09 7.90
N PHE A 185 0.71 1.58 6.71
CA PHE A 185 -0.06 0.84 5.73
C PHE A 185 0.64 -0.45 5.28
N ASP A 186 1.94 -0.37 4.99
CA ASP A 186 2.70 -1.54 4.53
C ASP A 186 2.84 -2.61 5.61
N THR A 187 2.88 -2.21 6.88
CA THR A 187 3.00 -3.14 8.03
C THR A 187 1.67 -3.56 8.65
N GLN A 188 0.52 -3.03 8.19
CA GLN A 188 -0.77 -3.26 8.86
C GLN A 188 -1.15 -4.75 8.98
N HIS A 189 -0.71 -5.57 8.02
CA HIS A 189 -0.98 -7.01 7.98
C HIS A 189 -0.29 -7.78 9.12
N LEU A 190 0.80 -7.23 9.67
CA LEU A 190 1.50 -7.80 10.82
C LEU A 190 0.74 -7.58 12.13
N TYR A 191 -0.24 -6.66 12.15
CA TYR A 191 -1.00 -6.27 13.34
C TYR A 191 -2.52 -6.40 13.12
N PRO A 192 -3.04 -7.58 12.78
CA PRO A 192 -4.46 -7.77 12.45
C PRO A 192 -5.41 -7.46 13.62
N ASN A 193 -4.92 -7.63 14.85
CA ASN A 193 -5.71 -7.47 16.08
C ASN A 193 -5.60 -6.08 16.71
N ASP A 194 -4.76 -5.18 16.17
CA ASP A 194 -4.60 -3.83 16.72
C ASP A 194 -5.46 -2.83 15.92
N PRO A 195 -6.58 -2.32 16.49
CA PRO A 195 -7.47 -1.40 15.80
C PRO A 195 -6.81 -0.04 15.49
N LEU A 196 -5.74 0.33 16.20
CA LEU A 196 -5.00 1.58 15.98
C LEU A 196 -3.96 1.44 14.87
N ALA A 197 -3.45 0.22 14.64
CA ALA A 197 -2.57 -0.12 13.53
C ALA A 197 -3.34 -0.33 12.22
N GLN A 198 -4.57 -0.82 12.32
CA GLN A 198 -5.46 -0.95 11.17
C GLN A 198 -5.91 0.43 10.70
N ARG A 199 -5.67 0.72 9.42
CA ARG A 199 -6.36 1.85 8.79
C ARG A 199 -7.86 1.59 8.93
N PHE A 200 -8.64 2.57 9.38
CA PHE A 200 -10.09 2.54 9.21
C PHE A 200 -10.31 2.32 7.71
N ARG A 201 -10.59 1.07 7.30
CA ARG A 201 -11.06 0.77 5.95
C ARG A 201 -12.24 1.69 5.84
N ARG A 202 -12.14 2.75 5.02
CA ARG A 202 -13.26 3.66 4.80
C ARG A 202 -14.43 2.73 4.56
N ARG A 203 -15.41 2.74 5.48
CA ARG A 203 -16.61 1.89 5.37
C ARG A 203 -17.00 2.01 3.91
N SER A 204 -16.95 0.91 3.16
CA SER A 204 -17.67 0.86 1.90
C SER A 204 -19.08 1.20 2.31
N LEU A 205 -19.48 2.45 2.05
CA LEU A 205 -20.83 2.90 2.27
C LEU A 205 -21.66 2.10 1.26
N SER A 206 -22.03 0.87 1.61
CA SER A 206 -23.31 0.35 1.17
C SER A 206 -24.34 1.24 1.85
N VAL A 207 -24.56 2.43 1.27
CA VAL A 207 -25.83 3.13 1.42
C VAL A 207 -26.84 2.21 0.76
N SER A 208 -27.28 1.20 1.50
CA SER A 208 -28.53 0.52 1.20
C SER A 208 -29.58 1.60 1.31
N ARG A 209 -29.89 2.19 0.16
CA ARG A 209 -31.02 3.08 -0.08
C ARG A 209 -32.27 2.24 0.16
N SER A 210 -32.60 2.02 1.43
CA SER A 210 -33.87 1.43 1.82
C SER A 210 -34.89 2.54 1.68
N LEU A 211 -35.50 2.59 0.50
CA LEU A 211 -36.82 3.15 0.30
C LEU A 211 -37.71 2.59 1.42
N MET A 212 -38.19 3.48 2.27
CA MET A 212 -39.30 3.23 3.17
C MET A 212 -40.57 3.77 2.50
N PRO A 213 -41.72 3.14 2.79
CA PRO A 213 -42.87 2.99 1.89
C PRO A 213 -43.68 4.25 1.62
#